data_AF-A0A354FE05-F1
#
_entry.id   AF-A0A354FE05-F1
#
_cell.length_a   1.000
_cell.length_b   1.000
_cell.length_c   1.000
_cell.angle_alpha   90.00
_cell.angle_beta   90.00
_cell.angle_gamma   90.00
#
_symmetry.space_group_name_H-M   'P 1'
#
loop_
_entity.id
_entity.type
_entity.pdbx_description
1 polymer ?
#
loop_
_entity_poly.entity_id
_entity_poly.type
_entity_poly.pdbx_seq_one_letter_code
_entity_poly.pdbx_strand_id
1 'polypeptide(L)'
;LSNHQHEIKRPIQVLIIDFSGSSPTYEKVRLKSAAPGEDVLDRSRLEEAAFREQKLAGYLAEVKAAGSYERTDVRVLLQEIAAAEKMSPAVIDEALRRISLAEEAISLGEDKV
;
A
#
# COMPACT_ATOMS: atom_id res chain seq x y z
N LEU A 1 -16.89 18.70 7.79
CA LEU A 1 -16.43 18.75 6.38
C LEU A 1 -15.41 17.64 6.18
N SER A 2 -15.58 16.78 5.19
CA SER A 2 -14.69 15.65 4.90
C SER A 2 -13.74 16.03 3.77
N ASN A 3 -12.44 15.77 3.88
CA ASN A 3 -11.48 16.01 2.79
C ASN A 3 -11.52 14.87 1.75
N HIS A 4 -12.70 14.38 1.39
CA HIS A 4 -12.85 13.28 0.43
C HIS A 4 -12.70 13.80 -1.01
N GLN A 5 -12.15 13.00 -1.93
CA GLN A 5 -11.93 13.39 -3.34
C GLN A 5 -13.21 13.85 -4.04
N HIS A 6 -14.36 13.31 -3.64
CA HIS A 6 -15.67 13.70 -4.17
C HIS A 6 -16.06 15.15 -3.87
N GLU A 7 -15.48 15.79 -2.85
CA GLU A 7 -15.80 17.18 -2.52
C GLU A 7 -15.31 18.18 -3.58
N ILE A 8 -14.23 17.88 -4.31
CA ILE A 8 -13.76 18.73 -5.42
C ILE A 8 -14.84 18.90 -6.48
N LYS A 9 -15.61 17.84 -6.73
CA LYS A 9 -16.67 17.80 -7.74
C LYS A 9 -18.00 18.35 -7.21
N ARG A 10 -18.09 18.63 -5.91
CA ARG A 10 -19.35 19.01 -5.26
C ARG A 10 -19.63 20.50 -5.48
N PRO A 11 -20.71 20.88 -6.19
CA PRO A 11 -21.03 22.28 -6.37
C PRO A 11 -21.48 22.91 -5.05
N ILE A 12 -20.93 24.08 -4.73
CA ILE A 12 -21.33 24.87 -3.57
C ILE A 12 -22.76 25.39 -3.79
N GLN A 13 -23.62 25.12 -2.82
CA GLN A 13 -25.04 25.42 -2.88
C GLN A 13 -25.56 25.79 -1.49
N VAL A 14 -26.62 26.59 -1.47
CA VAL A 14 -27.38 26.93 -0.27
C VAL A 14 -28.76 26.28 -0.36
N LEU A 15 -29.33 25.96 0.80
CA LEU A 15 -30.70 25.49 0.92
C LEU A 15 -31.55 26.67 1.39
N ILE A 16 -32.45 27.14 0.54
CA ILE A 16 -33.47 28.12 0.92
C ILE A 16 -34.68 27.32 1.38
N ILE A 17 -35.16 27.60 2.59
CA ILE A 17 -36.36 26.98 3.14
C ILE A 17 -37.36 28.12 3.38
N ASP A 18 -38.52 28.01 2.76
CA ASP A 18 -39.58 29.00 2.86
C ASP A 18 -40.76 28.44 3.67
N PHE A 19 -41.17 29.20 4.69
CA PHE A 19 -42.29 28.91 5.59
C PHE A 19 -43.45 29.89 5.43
N SER A 20 -43.43 30.77 4.42
CA SER A 20 -44.43 31.80 4.20
C SER A 20 -45.80 31.26 3.73
N GLY A 21 -45.83 30.03 3.18
CA GLY A 21 -47.04 29.37 2.70
C GLY A 21 -47.70 28.44 3.72
N SER A 22 -48.74 27.72 3.26
CA SER A 22 -49.46 26.72 4.07
C SER A 22 -48.62 25.48 4.41
N SER A 23 -47.53 25.25 3.68
CA SER A 23 -46.59 24.16 3.91
C SER A 23 -45.15 24.62 3.64
N PRO A 24 -44.16 24.12 4.39
CA PRO A 24 -42.76 24.42 4.14
C PRO A 24 -42.33 23.96 2.74
N THR A 25 -41.59 24.80 2.03
CA THR A 25 -40.94 24.46 0.76
C THR A 25 -39.44 24.65 0.88
N TYR A 26 -38.68 23.96 0.03
CA TYR A 26 -37.23 24.13 -0.02
C TYR A 26 -36.70 24.09 -1.44
N GLU A 27 -35.63 24.84 -1.69
CA GLU A 27 -34.90 24.83 -2.94
C GLU A 27 -33.39 24.85 -2.70
N LYS A 28 -32.65 24.17 -3.58
CA LYS A 28 -31.19 24.18 -3.58
C LYS A 28 -30.70 25.16 -4.63
N VAL A 29 -30.05 26.22 -4.20
CA VAL A 29 -29.53 27.27 -5.10
C VAL A 29 -28.01 27.18 -5.17
N ARG A 30 -27.48 26.98 -6.39
CA ARG A 30 -26.03 26.99 -6.63
C ARG A 30 -25.50 28.42 -6.52
N LEU A 31 -24.40 28.59 -5.80
CA LEU A 31 -23.75 29.89 -5.69
C LEU A 31 -23.01 30.22 -7.00
N LYS A 32 -23.25 31.42 -7.54
CA LYS A 32 -22.56 31.91 -8.77
C LYS A 32 -21.14 32.43 -8.49
N SER A 33 -20.89 32.85 -7.25
CA SER A 33 -19.59 33.39 -6.81
C SER A 33 -18.60 32.30 -6.37
N ALA A 34 -19.07 31.08 -6.15
CA ALA A 34 -18.21 29.99 -5.73
C ALA A 34 -17.41 29.46 -6.92
N ALA A 35 -16.08 29.55 -6.81
CA ALA A 35 -15.17 28.95 -7.79
C ALA A 35 -15.28 27.42 -7.79
N PRO A 36 -14.98 26.76 -8.92
CA PRO A 36 -14.80 25.31 -8.99
C PRO A 36 -13.87 24.79 -7.89
N GLY A 37 -14.14 23.58 -7.38
CA GLY A 37 -13.32 22.97 -6.32
C GLY A 37 -11.85 22.85 -6.69
N GLU A 38 -11.56 22.62 -7.97
CA GLU A 38 -10.21 22.54 -8.55
C GLU A 38 -9.40 23.84 -8.38
N ASP A 39 -10.07 25.00 -8.35
CA ASP A 39 -9.42 26.31 -8.23
C ASP A 39 -9.15 26.71 -6.78
N VAL A 40 -9.79 26.04 -5.81
CA VAL A 40 -9.75 26.43 -4.38
C VAL A 40 -9.19 25.34 -3.45
N LEU A 41 -9.20 24.07 -3.87
CA LEU A 41 -8.72 22.95 -3.07
C LEU A 41 -7.44 22.37 -3.68
N ASP A 42 -6.29 22.73 -3.10
CA ASP A 42 -5.02 22.06 -3.42
C ASP A 42 -4.87 20.76 -2.59
N ARG A 43 -4.78 19.63 -3.30
CA ARG A 43 -4.58 18.30 -2.71
C ARG A 43 -3.25 17.66 -3.09
N SER A 44 -2.40 18.37 -3.82
CA SER A 44 -1.15 17.84 -4.40
C SER A 44 -0.30 17.15 -3.33
N ARG A 45 -0.19 17.75 -2.14
CA ARG A 45 0.57 17.19 -1.00
C ARG A 45 0.00 15.87 -0.47
N LEU A 46 -1.32 15.74 -0.40
CA LEU A 46 -1.98 14.54 0.09
C LEU A 46 -1.85 13.40 -0.93
N GLU A 47 -2.01 13.73 -2.21
CA GLU A 47 -1.87 12.78 -3.31
C GLU A 47 -0.43 12.30 -3.47
N GLU A 48 0.55 13.20 -3.39
CA GLU A 48 1.96 12.85 -3.35
C GLU A 48 2.31 11.92 -2.18
N ALA A 49 1.77 12.19 -0.99
CA ALA A 49 2.02 11.36 0.19
C ALA A 49 1.45 9.94 0.00
N ALA A 50 0.19 9.83 -0.43
CA ALA A 50 -0.45 8.55 -0.71
C ALA A 50 0.27 7.77 -1.82
N PHE A 51 0.69 8.46 -2.89
CA PHE A 51 1.46 7.85 -3.97
C PHE A 51 2.83 7.34 -3.50
N ARG A 52 3.56 8.12 -2.68
CA ARG A 52 4.82 7.69 -2.08
C ARG A 52 4.64 6.44 -1.21
N GLU A 53 3.60 6.42 -0.38
CA GLU A 53 3.29 5.28 0.49
C GLU A 53 2.95 4.03 -0.33
N GLN A 54 2.11 4.16 -1.36
CA GLN A 54 1.75 3.07 -2.26
C GLN A 54 2.99 2.52 -3.01
N LYS A 55 3.87 3.40 -3.49
CA LYS A 55 5.10 3.00 -4.18
C LYS A 55 6.06 2.27 -3.24
N LEU A 56 6.21 2.74 -2.01
CA LEU A 56 7.04 2.07 -1.00
C LEU A 56 6.47 0.68 -0.65
N ALA A 57 5.15 0.58 -0.45
CA ALA A 57 4.49 -0.69 -0.18
C ALA A 57 4.67 -1.69 -1.35
N GLY A 58 4.56 -1.22 -2.60
CA GLY A 58 4.83 -2.01 -3.79
C GLY A 58 6.28 -2.52 -3.84
N TYR A 59 7.24 -1.63 -3.63
CA TYR A 59 8.66 -2.00 -3.58
C TYR A 59 8.96 -3.05 -2.49
N LEU A 60 8.41 -2.86 -1.28
CA LEU A 60 8.59 -3.83 -0.19
C LEU A 60 7.97 -5.20 -0.52
N ALA A 61 6.84 -5.22 -1.23
CA ALA A 61 6.23 -6.46 -1.68
C ALA A 61 7.10 -7.17 -2.73
N GLU A 62 7.66 -6.44 -3.69
CA GLU A 62 8.57 -6.99 -4.71
C GLU A 62 9.85 -7.55 -4.09
N VAL A 63 10.49 -6.80 -3.18
CA VAL A 63 11.71 -7.26 -2.47
C VAL A 63 11.42 -8.54 -1.67
N LYS A 64 10.30 -8.59 -0.95
CA LYS A 64 9.89 -9.79 -0.20
C LYS A 64 9.62 -10.97 -1.14
N ALA A 65 8.96 -10.72 -2.27
CA ALA A 65 8.67 -11.76 -3.25
C ALA A 65 9.97 -12.34 -3.84
N ALA A 66 10.92 -11.49 -4.25
CA ALA A 66 12.21 -11.90 -4.78
C ALA A 66 13.02 -12.72 -3.76
N GLY A 67 13.17 -12.21 -2.53
CA GLY A 67 13.89 -12.94 -1.48
C GLY A 67 13.20 -14.24 -1.05
N SER A 68 11.87 -14.30 -1.12
CA SER A 68 11.13 -15.56 -0.86
C SER A 68 11.31 -16.58 -1.98
N TYR A 69 11.34 -16.13 -3.24
CA TYR A 69 11.53 -16.98 -4.41
C TYR A 69 12.92 -17.64 -4.40
N GLU A 70 13.98 -16.85 -4.19
CA GLU A 70 15.35 -17.38 -4.08
C GLU A 70 15.48 -18.41 -2.95
N ARG A 71 14.88 -18.14 -1.77
CA ARG A 71 14.92 -19.08 -0.64
C ARG A 71 14.18 -20.39 -0.93
N THR A 72 13.05 -20.32 -1.64
CA THR A 72 12.29 -21.52 -2.04
C THR A 72 13.09 -22.36 -3.04
N ASP A 73 13.74 -21.74 -4.03
CA ASP A 73 14.57 -22.46 -5.01
C ASP A 73 15.73 -23.21 -4.35
N VAL A 74 16.45 -22.58 -3.41
CA VAL A 74 17.56 -23.25 -2.70
C VAL A 74 17.10 -24.48 -1.91
N ARG A 75 15.95 -24.39 -1.25
CA ARG A 75 15.37 -25.53 -0.50
C ARG A 75 14.98 -26.68 -1.43
N VAL A 76 14.37 -26.38 -2.58
CA VAL A 76 13.96 -27.40 -3.56
C VAL A 76 15.18 -28.08 -4.16
N LEU A 77 16.20 -27.31 -4.58
CA LEU A 77 17.45 -27.86 -5.12
C LEU A 77 18.15 -28.80 -4.12
N LEU A 78 18.20 -28.43 -2.84
CA LEU A 78 18.78 -29.30 -1.79
C LEU A 78 18.01 -30.60 -1.61
N GLN A 79 16.68 -30.57 -1.71
CA GLN A 79 15.84 -31.77 -1.64
C GLN A 79 16.06 -32.68 -2.84
N GLU A 80 16.19 -32.11 -4.04
CA GLU A 80 16.46 -32.86 -5.28
C GLU A 80 17.83 -33.55 -5.24
N ILE A 81 18.88 -32.84 -4.82
CA ILE A 81 20.24 -33.42 -4.65
C ILE A 81 20.22 -34.56 -3.64
N ALA A 82 19.56 -34.36 -2.50
CA ALA A 82 19.51 -35.37 -1.45
C ALA A 82 18.74 -36.63 -1.86
N ALA A 83 17.68 -36.48 -2.65
CA ALA A 83 16.94 -37.60 -3.22
C ALA A 83 17.78 -38.38 -4.24
N ALA A 84 18.56 -37.68 -5.07
CA ALA A 84 19.45 -38.30 -6.06
C ALA A 84 20.60 -39.10 -5.39
N GLU A 85 21.18 -38.57 -4.32
CA GLU A 85 22.32 -39.18 -3.62
C GLU A 85 21.93 -40.11 -2.45
N LYS A 86 20.63 -40.33 -2.22
CA LYS A 86 20.10 -41.13 -1.08
C LYS A 86 20.66 -40.67 0.27
N MET A 87 20.78 -39.36 0.46
CA MET A 87 21.31 -38.79 1.69
C MET A 87 20.31 -38.95 2.85
N SER A 88 20.81 -39.05 4.08
CA SER A 88 19.93 -39.11 5.24
C SER A 88 19.27 -37.74 5.50
N PRO A 89 18.02 -37.71 6.03
CA PRO A 89 17.32 -36.46 6.32
C PRO A 89 18.10 -35.51 7.25
N ALA A 90 18.89 -36.08 8.16
CA ALA A 90 19.72 -35.32 9.10
C ALA A 90 20.79 -34.45 8.41
N VAL A 91 21.29 -34.86 7.23
CA VAL A 91 22.27 -34.06 6.47
C VAL A 91 21.59 -32.85 5.82
N ILE A 92 20.36 -33.00 5.33
CA ILE A 92 19.57 -31.91 4.75
C ILE A 92 19.23 -30.87 5.83
N ASP A 93 18.77 -31.34 7.00
CA ASP A 93 18.43 -30.45 8.11
C ASP A 93 19.65 -29.64 8.57
N GLU A 94 20.83 -30.26 8.63
CA GLU A 94 22.07 -29.57 8.97
C GLU A 94 22.49 -28.55 7.88
N ALA A 95 22.32 -28.89 6.60
CA ALA A 95 22.60 -27.96 5.50
C ALA A 95 21.66 -26.74 5.54
N LEU A 96 20.35 -26.96 5.70
CA LEU A 96 19.36 -25.90 5.86
C LEU A 96 19.65 -25.03 7.09
N ARG A 97 20.03 -25.64 8.22
CA ARG A 97 20.41 -24.91 9.44
C ARG A 97 21.61 -23.99 9.20
N ARG A 98 22.63 -24.44 8.48
CA ARG A 98 23.82 -23.62 8.16
C ARG A 98 23.49 -22.45 7.24
N ILE A 99 22.60 -22.66 6.27
CA ILE A 99 22.14 -21.58 5.37
C ILE A 99 21.36 -20.53 6.17
N SER A 100 20.42 -20.93 7.03
CA SER A 100 19.68 -19.98 7.88
C SER A 100 20.60 -19.14 8.76
N LEU A 101 21.64 -19.74 9.37
CA LEU A 101 22.61 -19.00 10.19
C LEU A 101 23.43 -18.01 9.37
N ALA A 102 23.78 -18.35 8.13
CA ALA A 102 24.48 -17.44 7.22
C ALA A 102 23.57 -16.28 6.78
N GLU A 103 22.30 -16.56 6.48
CA GLU A 103 21.30 -15.52 6.15
C GLU A 103 21.09 -14.55 7.31
N GLU A 104 20.93 -15.04 8.54
CA GLU A 104 20.79 -14.20 9.74
C GLU A 104 22.03 -13.31 9.96
N ALA A 105 23.23 -13.86 9.76
CA ALA A 105 24.48 -13.11 9.89
C ALA A 105 24.62 -12.01 8.82
N ILE A 106 24.18 -12.27 7.59
CA ILE A 106 24.17 -11.27 6.52
C ILE A 106 23.15 -10.17 6.83
N SER A 107 21.93 -10.53 7.24
CA SER A 107 20.87 -9.56 7.54
C SER A 107 21.20 -8.67 8.75
N LEU A 108 21.94 -9.19 9.74
CA LEU A 108 22.47 -8.40 10.87
C LEU A 108 23.69 -7.53 10.49
N GLY A 109 24.39 -7.87 9.39
CA GLY A 109 25.57 -7.16 8.90
C GLY A 109 25.27 -5.93 8.03
N GLU A 110 24.07 -5.85 7.45
CA GLU A 110 23.64 -4.72 6.59
C GLU A 110 23.34 -3.41 7.36
N ASP A 111 23.26 -3.45 8.69
CA ASP A 111 23.07 -2.26 9.55
C ASP A 111 24.39 -1.52 9.89
N LYS A 112 25.55 -1.97 9.40
CA LYS A 112 26.86 -1.35 9.64
C LYS A 112 27.69 -1.15 8.36
N VAL A 113 27.18 -0.38 7.40
CA VAL A 113 28.00 0.31 6.39
C VAL A 113 27.47 1.71 6.15
#